data_AF-X0XJJ5-F1
#
_entry.id   AF-X0XJJ5-F1
#
_cell.length_a   1.000
_cell.length_b   1.000
_cell.length_c   1.000
_cell.angle_alpha   90.00
_cell.angle_beta   90.00
_cell.angle_gamma   90.00
#
_symmetry.space_group_name_H-M   'P 1'
#
loop_
_entity.id
_entity.type
_entity.pdbx_description
1 polymer ?
#
loop_
_entity_poly.entity_id
_entity_poly.type
_entity_poly.pdbx_seq_one_letter_code
_entity_poly.pdbx_strand_id
1 'polypeptide(L)'
;VGVFAAENTPKDEQVEVKVVGLQVRKKVPNFKDTYTSTSVWLRFRLQNKIFVNLQPYASKILTFTDDKGTNLKKAWQADRPAFFPGDFPGARERYISLSRDSKECILHTHFGTVPADDAKQLHLEANLIFFVAQGEKKAIRKDVPLKNGETIVAGPVKMVIKDVKTSGSKKEGKTTMTLVTQAGADVATSVRFITPDGKEIDYHVPSATTTRDNQGRLTKIERNYLLRRKL
;
A
#
# COMPACT_ATOMS: atom_id res chain seq x y z
N VAL A 1 25.95 1.60 -0.41
CA VAL A 1 24.97 2.15 0.56
C VAL A 1 24.88 3.65 0.30
N GLY A 2 23.87 4.10 -0.44
CA GLY A 2 23.64 5.52 -0.69
C GLY A 2 22.63 6.04 0.32
N VAL A 3 22.99 7.07 1.08
CA VAL A 3 22.08 7.81 1.95
C VAL A 3 21.42 8.87 1.07
N PHE A 4 20.12 8.72 0.82
CA PHE A 4 19.33 9.74 0.12
C PHE A 4 18.69 10.61 1.19
N ALA A 5 19.21 11.81 1.40
CA ALA A 5 18.60 12.81 2.27
C ALA A 5 17.61 13.64 1.46
N ALA A 6 16.39 13.80 1.97
CA ALA A 6 15.46 14.81 1.47
C ALA A 6 16.00 16.18 1.91
N GLU A 7 16.47 16.99 0.96
CA GLU A 7 17.26 18.21 1.22
C GLU A 7 16.52 19.34 1.98
N ASN A 8 15.24 19.18 2.35
CA ASN A 8 14.46 20.24 2.99
C ASN A 8 13.51 19.75 4.09
N THR A 9 13.80 18.62 4.73
CA THR A 9 12.93 18.14 5.82
C THR A 9 13.35 18.78 7.15
N PRO A 10 12.42 19.38 7.91
CA PRO A 10 12.71 19.85 9.27
C PRO A 10 13.43 18.76 10.08
N LYS A 11 14.40 19.15 10.93
CA LYS A 11 15.26 18.21 11.70
C LYS A 11 14.47 17.14 12.48
N ASP A 12 13.21 17.42 12.81
CA ASP A 12 12.31 16.57 13.60
C ASP A 12 11.44 15.62 12.74
N GLU A 13 11.51 15.74 11.41
CA GLU A 13 10.72 14.97 10.43
C GLU A 13 11.60 14.07 9.56
N GLN A 14 12.70 13.53 10.10
CA GLN A 14 13.61 12.68 9.32
C GLN A 14 12.89 11.52 8.62
N VAL A 15 12.94 11.53 7.30
CA VAL A 15 12.51 10.43 6.44
C VAL A 15 13.74 9.59 6.12
N GLU A 16 13.74 8.33 6.53
CA GLU A 16 14.74 7.37 6.05
C GLU A 16 14.25 6.78 4.73
N VAL A 17 15.09 6.83 3.71
CA VAL A 17 14.84 6.18 2.41
C VAL A 17 15.90 5.13 2.16
N LYS A 18 15.47 3.91 1.82
CA LYS A 18 16.36 2.80 1.44
C LYS A 18 15.87 2.08 0.20
N VAL A 19 16.79 1.73 -0.69
CA VAL A 19 16.51 0.74 -1.73
C VAL A 19 16.49 -0.64 -1.08
N VAL A 20 15.36 -1.33 -1.17
CA VAL A 20 15.16 -2.66 -0.58
C VAL A 20 15.00 -3.75 -1.63
N GLY A 21 14.92 -3.37 -2.91
CA GLY A 21 14.96 -4.32 -4.01
C GLY A 21 15.22 -3.63 -5.33
N LEU A 22 15.79 -4.40 -6.26
CA LEU A 22 15.95 -4.05 -7.66
C LEU A 22 15.67 -5.32 -8.48
N GLN A 23 14.88 -5.19 -9.54
CA GLN A 23 14.63 -6.27 -10.49
C GLN A 23 14.76 -5.74 -11.91
N VAL A 24 15.55 -6.43 -12.72
CA VAL A 24 15.65 -6.20 -14.16
C VAL A 24 15.17 -7.46 -14.87
N ARG A 25 14.16 -7.32 -15.73
CA ARG A 25 13.65 -8.39 -16.59
C ARG A 25 14.06 -8.07 -18.02
N LYS A 26 14.97 -8.87 -18.57
CA LYS A 26 15.36 -8.80 -19.99
C LYS A 26 14.53 -9.81 -20.79
N LYS A 27 14.30 -9.51 -22.06
CA LYS A 27 13.64 -10.43 -22.98
C LYS A 27 14.56 -11.65 -23.20
N VAL A 28 14.01 -12.84 -23.08
CA VAL A 28 14.75 -14.07 -23.43
C VAL A 28 14.43 -14.41 -24.89
N PRO A 29 15.44 -14.59 -25.76
CA PRO A 29 15.22 -15.02 -27.13
C PRO A 29 14.37 -16.30 -27.17
N ASN A 30 13.46 -16.39 -28.14
CA ASN A 30 12.60 -17.55 -28.39
C ASN A 30 11.51 -17.86 -27.34
N PHE A 31 11.36 -17.06 -26.29
CA PHE A 31 10.19 -17.15 -25.39
C PHE A 31 9.09 -16.17 -25.81
N LYS A 32 7.94 -16.71 -26.23
CA LYS A 32 6.71 -15.93 -26.42
C LYS A 32 6.25 -15.38 -25.06
N ASP A 33 5.74 -14.14 -25.06
CA ASP A 33 5.17 -13.46 -23.89
C ASP A 33 6.14 -12.99 -22.79
N THR A 34 7.39 -12.68 -23.15
CA THR A 34 8.30 -11.99 -22.21
C THR A 34 8.26 -10.47 -22.41
N TYR A 35 7.99 -9.74 -21.33
CA TYR A 35 8.12 -8.29 -21.28
C TYR A 35 9.44 -7.88 -20.63
N THR A 36 9.96 -6.74 -21.04
CA THR A 36 11.12 -6.12 -20.42
C THR A 36 10.68 -5.16 -19.33
N SER A 37 11.45 -5.09 -18.24
CA SER A 37 11.18 -4.09 -17.22
C SER A 37 12.33 -3.85 -16.26
N THR A 38 12.38 -2.66 -15.69
CA THR A 38 13.14 -2.34 -14.48
C THR A 38 12.18 -1.94 -13.37
N SER A 39 12.28 -2.63 -12.23
CA SER A 39 11.51 -2.37 -11.03
C SER A 39 12.44 -2.02 -9.87
N VAL A 40 12.09 -0.99 -9.10
CA VAL A 40 12.80 -0.60 -7.88
C VAL A 40 11.82 -0.58 -6.72
N TRP A 41 12.22 -1.16 -5.59
CA TRP A 41 11.48 -1.07 -4.34
C TRP A 41 12.20 -0.13 -3.38
N LEU A 42 11.52 0.94 -2.99
CA LEU A 42 12.00 1.95 -2.06
C LEU A 42 11.24 1.82 -0.75
N ARG A 43 11.95 1.63 0.36
CA ARG A 43 11.38 1.69 1.70
C ARG A 43 11.57 3.09 2.26
N PHE A 44 10.47 3.69 2.70
CA PHE A 44 10.39 4.92 3.44
C PHE A 44 10.05 4.59 4.90
N ARG A 45 10.69 5.26 5.85
CA ARG A 45 10.35 5.19 7.27
C ARG A 45 10.28 6.58 7.86
N LEU A 46 9.19 6.83 8.59
CA LEU A 46 9.00 8.06 9.36
C LEU A 46 9.19 7.71 10.84
N GLN A 47 10.07 8.44 11.52
CA GLN A 47 10.35 8.19 12.94
C GLN A 47 9.14 8.52 13.83
N ASN A 48 8.47 9.66 13.55
CA ASN A 48 7.47 10.26 14.44
C ASN A 48 6.10 10.49 13.79
N LYS A 49 5.85 9.89 12.63
CA LYS A 49 4.61 10.06 11.86
C LYS A 49 4.12 8.72 11.34
N ILE A 50 2.83 8.66 11.06
CA ILE A 50 2.19 7.47 10.50
C ILE A 50 1.87 7.77 9.04
N PHE A 51 2.30 6.89 8.13
CA PHE A 51 1.89 6.94 6.73
C PHE A 51 0.40 6.64 6.60
N VAL A 52 -0.30 7.49 5.86
CA VAL A 52 -1.70 7.27 5.47
C VAL A 52 -1.76 6.81 4.02
N ASN A 53 -1.11 7.53 3.10
CA ASN A 53 -1.13 7.21 1.68
C ASN A 53 -0.04 7.94 0.89
N LEU A 54 0.19 7.53 -0.35
CA LEU A 54 0.86 8.35 -1.37
C LEU A 54 -0.21 9.17 -2.13
N GLN A 55 0.13 10.40 -2.52
CA GLN A 55 -0.66 11.19 -3.46
C GLN A 55 -0.14 10.97 -4.89
N PRO A 56 -0.73 10.04 -5.66
CA PRO A 56 -0.15 9.61 -6.94
C PRO A 56 -0.14 10.73 -8.00
N TYR A 57 -1.12 11.63 -7.99
CA TYR A 57 -1.22 12.72 -8.96
C TYR A 57 -0.33 13.93 -8.61
N ALA A 58 -0.01 14.11 -7.34
CA ALA A 58 0.90 15.16 -6.88
C ALA A 58 2.37 14.69 -6.88
N SER A 59 2.59 13.37 -6.89
CA SER A 59 3.91 12.76 -6.93
C SER A 59 4.39 12.59 -8.37
N LYS A 60 5.69 12.79 -8.61
CA LYS A 60 6.30 12.76 -9.94
C LYS A 60 7.67 12.10 -9.89
N ILE A 61 7.94 11.23 -10.86
CA ILE A 61 9.31 10.76 -11.14
C ILE A 61 9.93 11.77 -12.10
N LEU A 62 11.02 12.41 -11.68
CA LEU A 62 11.71 13.45 -12.43
C LEU A 62 12.62 12.81 -13.47
N THR A 63 13.58 12.01 -13.00
CA THR A 63 14.56 11.31 -13.84
C THR A 63 14.65 9.85 -13.41
N PHE A 64 14.90 8.97 -14.39
CA PHE A 64 15.33 7.60 -14.10
C PHE A 64 16.28 7.15 -15.20
N THR A 65 17.58 7.14 -14.89
CA THR A 65 18.65 6.88 -15.86
C THR A 65 19.65 5.87 -15.31
N ASP A 66 20.40 5.22 -16.19
CA ASP A 66 21.62 4.51 -15.80
C ASP A 66 22.88 5.38 -16.00
N ASP A 67 24.02 4.89 -15.53
CA ASP A 67 25.35 5.52 -15.69
C ASP A 67 25.88 5.51 -17.13
N LYS A 68 25.15 4.93 -18.07
CA LYS A 68 25.42 4.95 -19.51
C LYS A 68 24.51 5.92 -20.27
N GLY A 69 23.63 6.63 -19.57
CA GLY A 69 22.72 7.62 -20.15
C GLY A 69 21.42 7.04 -20.71
N THR A 70 21.14 5.75 -20.50
CA THR A 70 19.86 5.16 -20.89
C THR A 70 18.75 5.75 -20.04
N ASN A 71 17.77 6.40 -20.68
CA ASN A 71 16.59 6.89 -19.99
C ASN A 71 15.56 5.77 -19.82
N LEU A 72 15.43 5.29 -18.59
CA LEU A 72 14.54 4.18 -18.24
C LEU A 72 13.07 4.57 -18.16
N LYS A 73 12.75 5.87 -17.98
CA LYS A 73 11.39 6.41 -17.94
C LYS A 73 10.70 6.42 -19.32
N LYS A 74 11.48 6.47 -20.40
CA LYS A 74 11.03 6.88 -21.75
C LYS A 74 9.99 5.96 -22.40
N ALA A 75 9.92 4.68 -22.04
CA ALA A 75 9.07 3.70 -22.73
C ALA A 75 7.58 3.74 -22.31
N TRP A 76 7.19 4.50 -21.28
CA TRP A 76 5.93 4.18 -20.58
C TRP A 76 5.12 5.35 -19.97
N GLN A 77 5.63 6.60 -19.96
CA GLN A 77 5.06 7.68 -19.11
C GLN A 77 4.98 9.08 -19.73
N ALA A 78 4.86 9.27 -21.05
CA ALA A 78 4.80 10.62 -21.61
C ALA A 78 3.64 11.48 -21.03
N ASP A 79 2.47 10.87 -20.79
CA ASP A 79 1.25 11.59 -20.36
C ASP A 79 0.53 11.00 -19.14
N ARG A 80 1.13 10.05 -18.41
CA ARG A 80 0.49 9.38 -17.26
C ARG A 80 1.10 9.82 -15.92
N PRO A 81 0.29 9.89 -14.84
CA PRO A 81 0.82 10.03 -13.49
C PRO A 81 1.82 8.91 -13.19
N ALA A 82 2.93 9.24 -12.55
CA ALA A 82 4.05 8.31 -12.33
C ALA A 82 3.69 7.06 -11.50
N PHE A 83 2.50 7.05 -10.88
CA PHE A 83 2.00 6.01 -9.97
C PHE A 83 0.52 5.66 -10.23
N PHE A 84 0.10 5.56 -11.50
CA PHE A 84 -1.31 5.36 -11.84
C PHE A 84 -1.79 3.92 -11.54
N PRO A 85 -2.96 3.73 -10.90
CA PRO A 85 -3.54 2.41 -10.68
C PRO A 85 -3.95 1.72 -11.98
N GLY A 86 -3.46 0.50 -12.24
CA GLY A 86 -3.88 -0.31 -13.39
C GLY A 86 -2.88 -0.35 -14.54
N ASP A 87 -1.67 0.17 -14.32
CA ASP A 87 -0.55 0.16 -15.25
C ASP A 87 0.05 -1.23 -15.51
N PHE A 88 -0.58 -2.32 -15.06
CA PHE A 88 -0.22 -3.67 -15.53
C PHE A 88 -1.48 -4.53 -15.58
N PRO A 89 -1.62 -5.44 -16.56
CA PRO A 89 -2.59 -6.52 -16.47
C PRO A 89 -2.33 -7.30 -15.18
N GLY A 90 -3.19 -7.14 -14.17
CA GLY A 90 -3.04 -7.74 -12.83
C GLY A 90 -2.45 -6.82 -11.75
N ALA A 91 -1.92 -5.63 -12.06
CA ALA A 91 -1.46 -4.65 -11.06
C ALA A 91 -2.61 -3.75 -10.60
N ARG A 92 -3.68 -4.38 -10.12
CA ARG A 92 -4.67 -3.68 -9.30
C ARG A 92 -4.01 -3.49 -7.92
N GLU A 93 -3.64 -2.25 -7.60
CA GLU A 93 -3.54 -1.71 -6.23
C GLU A 93 -2.22 -1.81 -5.42
N ARG A 94 -1.04 -2.16 -5.98
CA ARG A 94 0.17 -2.41 -5.13
C ARG A 94 1.42 -1.59 -5.44
N TYR A 95 1.29 -0.29 -5.69
CA TYR A 95 2.46 0.61 -5.76
C TYR A 95 2.95 0.99 -4.37
N ILE A 96 2.09 0.93 -3.35
CA ILE A 96 2.44 1.23 -1.97
C ILE A 96 2.00 0.10 -1.05
N SER A 97 2.88 -0.32 -0.14
CA SER A 97 2.58 -1.25 0.94
C SER A 97 3.00 -0.61 2.26
N LEU A 98 2.08 -0.57 3.24
CA LEU A 98 2.36 -0.03 4.56
C LEU A 98 2.67 -1.19 5.53
N SER A 99 3.59 -0.95 6.47
CA SER A 99 3.79 -1.85 7.61
C SER A 99 2.53 -1.92 8.49
N ARG A 100 2.45 -2.91 9.38
CA ARG A 100 1.30 -3.10 10.27
C ARG A 100 1.03 -1.89 11.18
N ASP A 101 2.08 -1.20 11.59
CA ASP A 101 2.02 0.03 12.39
C ASP A 101 2.02 1.31 11.54
N SER A 102 2.03 1.16 10.21
CA SER A 102 2.07 2.24 9.23
C SER A 102 3.24 3.23 9.41
N LYS A 103 4.32 2.83 10.09
CA LYS A 103 5.55 3.65 10.21
C LYS A 103 6.52 3.46 9.05
N GLU A 104 6.37 2.38 8.30
CA GLU A 104 7.15 2.07 7.11
C GLU A 104 6.23 1.93 5.89
N CYS A 105 6.75 2.34 4.74
CA CYS A 105 6.08 2.31 3.47
C CYS A 105 7.05 1.76 2.41
N ILE A 106 6.64 0.74 1.66
CA ILE A 106 7.37 0.27 0.48
C ILE A 106 6.66 0.82 -0.75
N LEU A 107 7.35 1.64 -1.52
CA LEU A 107 6.97 2.09 -2.85
C LEU A 107 7.60 1.15 -3.89
N HIS A 108 6.78 0.60 -4.76
CA HIS A 108 7.22 -0.18 -5.92
C HIS A 108 7.06 0.65 -7.18
N THR A 109 8.19 0.91 -7.85
CA THR A 109 8.22 1.55 -9.17
C THR A 109 8.45 0.50 -10.25
N HIS A 110 7.90 0.74 -11.43
CA HIS A 110 8.02 -0.16 -12.56
C HIS A 110 8.14 0.64 -13.87
N PHE A 111 9.09 0.25 -14.71
CA PHE A 111 9.37 0.90 -15.98
C PHE A 111 9.62 -0.16 -17.06
N GLY A 112 9.10 0.04 -18.28
CA GLY A 112 9.23 -0.94 -19.37
C GLY A 112 10.62 -1.05 -20.01
N THR A 113 11.54 -0.16 -19.65
CA THR A 113 12.91 -0.11 -20.18
C THR A 113 13.87 -0.86 -19.27
N VAL A 114 14.91 -1.47 -19.83
CA VAL A 114 16.02 -2.08 -19.08
C VAL A 114 17.28 -1.21 -19.17
N PRO A 115 18.20 -1.28 -18.18
CA PRO A 115 19.48 -0.58 -18.26
C PRO A 115 20.29 -1.08 -19.46
N ALA A 116 21.17 -0.22 -19.97
CA ALA A 116 22.18 -0.60 -20.95
C ALA A 116 22.99 -1.80 -20.45
N ASP A 117 23.54 -2.55 -21.39
CA ASP A 117 24.53 -3.55 -21.06
C ASP A 117 25.73 -2.88 -20.38
N ASP A 118 26.26 -3.56 -19.37
CA ASP A 118 27.32 -3.09 -18.49
C ASP A 118 27.05 -1.85 -17.63
N ALA A 119 25.82 -1.32 -17.60
CA ALA A 119 25.41 -0.33 -16.61
C ALA A 119 25.67 -0.84 -15.18
N LYS A 120 26.29 -0.01 -14.35
CA LYS A 120 26.66 -0.34 -12.97
C LYS A 120 25.83 0.41 -11.95
N GLN A 121 25.21 1.52 -12.33
CA GLN A 121 24.46 2.36 -11.42
C GLN A 121 23.14 2.82 -12.04
N LEU A 122 22.15 3.00 -11.19
CA LEU A 122 20.86 3.59 -11.54
C LEU A 122 20.66 4.85 -10.71
N HIS A 123 20.21 5.91 -11.36
CA HIS A 123 19.85 7.17 -10.75
C HIS A 123 18.35 7.39 -10.90
N LEU A 124 17.63 7.41 -9.79
CA LEU A 124 16.19 7.66 -9.73
C LEU A 124 15.95 8.90 -8.88
N GLU A 125 15.32 9.90 -9.49
CA GLU A 125 14.94 11.15 -8.84
C GLU A 125 13.42 11.30 -8.88
N ALA A 126 12.80 11.62 -7.75
CA ALA A 126 11.35 11.75 -7.67
C ALA A 126 10.93 12.75 -6.58
N ASN A 127 9.87 13.49 -6.86
CA ASN A 127 9.12 14.27 -5.88
C ASN A 127 7.92 13.44 -5.43
N LEU A 128 7.91 13.01 -4.17
CA LEU A 128 6.84 12.19 -3.61
C LEU A 128 6.07 12.96 -2.55
N ILE A 129 4.75 12.98 -2.67
CA ILE A 129 3.85 13.63 -1.72
C ILE A 129 3.12 12.54 -0.94
N PHE A 130 3.42 12.44 0.35
CA PHE A 130 2.76 11.51 1.26
C PHE A 130 1.72 12.22 2.11
N PHE A 131 0.59 11.56 2.34
CA PHE A 131 -0.30 11.90 3.44
C PHE A 131 0.18 11.18 4.69
N VAL A 132 0.34 11.95 5.76
CA VAL A 132 0.75 11.47 7.08
C VAL A 132 -0.30 11.87 8.10
N ALA A 133 -0.49 11.03 9.12
CA ALA A 133 -1.42 11.34 10.19
C ALA A 133 -0.85 12.46 11.08
N GLN A 134 -1.71 13.40 11.49
CA GLN A 134 -1.37 14.40 12.50
C GLN A 134 -1.41 13.85 13.93
N GLY A 135 -2.07 12.70 14.13
CA GLY A 135 -2.15 12.00 15.40
C GLY A 135 -2.98 10.72 15.29
N GLU A 136 -2.93 9.88 16.31
CA GLU A 136 -3.73 8.66 16.41
C GLU A 136 -4.87 8.85 17.43
N LYS A 137 -6.09 8.54 17.04
CA LYS A 137 -7.23 8.46 17.97
C LYS A 137 -7.77 7.04 17.95
N LYS A 138 -7.96 6.47 19.14
CA LYS A 138 -8.59 5.17 19.31
C LYS A 138 -10.09 5.36 19.52
N ALA A 139 -10.89 4.69 18.71
CA ALA A 139 -12.33 4.56 18.92
C ALA A 139 -12.66 3.10 19.16
N ILE A 140 -13.38 2.82 20.25
CA ILE A 140 -13.75 1.46 20.65
C ILE A 140 -15.25 1.32 20.56
N ARG A 141 -15.73 0.31 19.84
CA ARG A 141 -17.12 -0.11 19.85
C ARG A 141 -17.20 -1.52 20.46
N LYS A 142 -17.94 -1.65 21.55
CA LYS A 142 -18.23 -2.93 22.21
C LYS A 142 -19.53 -3.52 21.67
N ASP A 143 -19.71 -4.82 21.90
CA ASP A 143 -20.95 -5.55 21.66
C ASP A 143 -21.48 -5.41 20.23
N VAL A 144 -20.57 -5.52 19.25
CA VAL A 144 -20.89 -5.45 17.83
C VAL A 144 -21.57 -6.75 17.38
N PRO A 145 -22.83 -6.70 16.91
CA PRO A 145 -23.49 -7.88 16.36
C PRO A 145 -22.81 -8.31 15.06
N LEU A 146 -22.35 -9.57 14.98
CA LEU A 146 -21.75 -10.10 13.76
C LEU A 146 -22.82 -10.61 12.81
N LYS A 147 -23.46 -9.69 12.09
CA LYS A 147 -24.49 -10.01 11.09
C LYS A 147 -24.32 -9.17 9.82
N ASN A 148 -24.72 -9.74 8.69
CA ASN A 148 -24.71 -9.04 7.41
C ASN A 148 -25.57 -7.77 7.47
N GLY A 149 -25.06 -6.68 6.92
CA GLY A 149 -25.68 -5.35 6.94
C GLY A 149 -25.44 -4.56 8.23
N GLU A 150 -24.82 -5.14 9.27
CA GLU A 150 -24.56 -4.40 10.50
C GLU A 150 -23.64 -3.20 10.24
N THR A 151 -24.04 -2.05 10.78
CA THR A 151 -23.24 -0.82 10.71
C THR A 151 -22.48 -0.61 12.01
N ILE A 152 -21.15 -0.59 11.90
CA ILE A 152 -20.24 -0.29 13.01
C ILE A 152 -19.82 1.17 12.89
N VAL A 153 -20.16 1.99 13.89
CA VAL A 153 -19.67 3.36 14.00
C VAL A 153 -18.65 3.43 15.13
N ALA A 154 -17.40 3.75 14.79
CA ALA A 154 -16.30 3.90 15.74
C ALA A 154 -15.58 5.23 15.47
N GLY A 155 -15.93 6.26 16.25
CA GLY A 155 -15.44 7.62 16.00
C GLY A 155 -15.97 8.13 14.65
N PRO A 156 -15.13 8.75 13.80
CA PRO A 156 -15.55 9.24 12.49
C PRO A 156 -15.68 8.13 11.44
N VAL A 157 -15.28 6.90 11.75
CA VAL A 157 -15.26 5.79 10.80
C VAL A 157 -16.57 5.00 10.88
N LYS A 158 -17.24 4.88 9.74
CA LYS A 158 -18.42 4.03 9.56
C LYS A 158 -18.08 2.83 8.69
N MET A 159 -18.22 1.64 9.25
CA MET A 159 -18.01 0.37 8.56
C MET A 159 -19.32 -0.40 8.46
N VAL A 160 -19.48 -1.20 7.41
CA VAL A 160 -20.60 -2.13 7.24
C VAL A 160 -20.06 -3.54 7.12
N ILE A 161 -20.62 -4.46 7.90
CA ILE A 161 -20.37 -5.90 7.74
C ILE A 161 -21.12 -6.35 6.49
N LYS A 162 -20.40 -6.57 5.39
CA LYS A 162 -21.01 -7.01 4.12
C LYS A 162 -21.32 -8.50 4.13
N ASP A 163 -20.40 -9.29 4.66
CA ASP A 163 -20.51 -10.74 4.73
C ASP A 163 -19.84 -11.24 6.00
N VAL A 164 -20.47 -12.21 6.67
CA VAL A 164 -19.87 -12.97 7.77
C VAL A 164 -20.19 -14.44 7.55
N LYS A 165 -19.15 -15.27 7.56
CA LYS A 165 -19.27 -16.73 7.46
C LYS A 165 -18.43 -17.37 8.54
N THR A 166 -19.00 -18.34 9.21
CA THR A 166 -18.31 -19.12 10.23
C THR A 166 -18.30 -20.58 9.82
N SER A 167 -17.11 -21.16 9.74
CA SER A 167 -16.91 -22.56 9.37
C SER A 167 -16.24 -23.32 10.51
N GLY A 168 -16.40 -24.65 10.55
CA GLY A 168 -15.74 -25.54 11.52
C GLY A 168 -16.47 -25.75 12.84
N SER A 169 -15.92 -26.66 13.65
CA SER A 169 -16.46 -27.10 14.94
C SER A 169 -16.35 -26.01 16.02
N LYS A 170 -17.00 -26.19 17.18
CA LYS A 170 -16.95 -25.22 18.30
C LYS A 170 -15.54 -24.94 18.83
N LYS A 171 -14.57 -25.84 18.62
CA LYS A 171 -13.19 -25.70 19.13
C LYS A 171 -12.18 -25.20 18.08
N GLU A 172 -12.45 -25.37 16.78
CA GLU A 172 -11.49 -25.06 15.70
C GLU A 172 -12.08 -24.18 14.58
N GLY A 173 -13.24 -23.58 14.83
CA GLY A 173 -13.93 -22.79 13.82
C GLY A 173 -13.19 -21.51 13.45
N LYS A 174 -13.35 -21.07 12.20
CA LYS A 174 -12.83 -19.81 11.67
C LYS A 174 -13.99 -18.93 11.24
N THR A 175 -13.88 -17.63 11.51
CA THR A 175 -14.83 -16.62 11.05
C THR A 175 -14.17 -15.78 9.96
N THR A 176 -14.77 -15.75 8.78
CA THR A 176 -14.44 -14.78 7.73
C THR A 176 -15.44 -13.64 7.78
N MET A 177 -14.95 -12.41 7.70
CA MET A 177 -15.78 -11.21 7.71
C MET A 177 -15.29 -10.20 6.69
N THR A 178 -16.21 -9.63 5.91
CA THR A 178 -15.93 -8.55 4.98
C THR A 178 -16.41 -7.24 5.58
N LEU A 179 -15.48 -6.31 5.86
CA LEU A 179 -15.81 -4.95 6.28
C LEU A 179 -15.68 -3.99 5.11
N VAL A 180 -16.71 -3.17 4.91
CA VAL A 180 -16.74 -2.10 3.91
C VAL A 180 -16.74 -0.75 4.60
N THR A 181 -15.82 0.14 4.22
CA THR A 181 -15.78 1.54 4.64
C THR A 181 -15.96 2.41 3.40
N GLN A 182 -16.90 3.35 3.40
CA GLN A 182 -17.14 4.27 2.27
C GLN A 182 -16.53 5.65 2.57
N ALA A 183 -17.05 6.37 3.56
CA ALA A 183 -16.51 7.66 3.99
C ALA A 183 -15.49 7.50 5.14
N GLY A 184 -14.38 8.23 5.07
CA GLY A 184 -13.32 8.20 6.09
C GLY A 184 -12.48 6.91 6.10
N ALA A 185 -12.47 6.17 4.99
CA ALA A 185 -11.74 4.91 4.87
C ALA A 185 -10.21 5.11 4.94
N ASP A 186 -9.74 6.27 4.48
CA ASP A 186 -8.37 6.75 4.61
C ASP A 186 -7.93 6.99 6.07
N VAL A 187 -8.89 7.22 6.98
CA VAL A 187 -8.59 7.56 8.39
C VAL A 187 -8.40 6.30 9.26
N ALA A 188 -8.88 5.13 8.80
CA ALA A 188 -8.78 3.88 9.54
C ALA A 188 -7.46 3.14 9.24
N THR A 189 -6.42 3.40 10.04
CA THR A 189 -5.10 2.79 9.88
C THR A 189 -5.10 1.29 10.18
N SER A 190 -5.81 0.86 11.23
CA SER A 190 -5.92 -0.54 11.62
C SER A 190 -7.30 -0.88 12.20
N VAL A 191 -7.69 -2.15 12.11
CA VAL A 191 -8.87 -2.71 12.78
C VAL A 191 -8.38 -3.86 13.64
N ARG A 192 -8.73 -3.85 14.93
CA ARG A 192 -8.37 -4.90 15.88
C ARG A 192 -9.65 -5.56 16.39
N PHE A 193 -9.65 -6.88 16.49
CA PHE A 193 -10.75 -7.66 17.03
C PHE A 193 -10.40 -8.07 18.45
N ILE A 194 -11.26 -7.72 19.41
CA ILE A 194 -11.00 -7.94 20.84
C ILE A 194 -12.15 -8.78 21.40
N THR A 195 -11.83 -9.86 22.10
CA THR A 195 -12.80 -10.71 22.79
C THR A 195 -13.37 -10.03 24.04
N PRO A 196 -14.48 -10.53 24.61
CA PRO A 196 -15.04 -10.00 25.86
C PRO A 196 -14.05 -10.00 27.04
N ASP A 197 -13.10 -10.95 27.09
CA ASP A 197 -12.02 -10.99 28.10
C ASP A 197 -10.84 -10.07 27.78
N GLY A 198 -10.95 -9.21 26.76
CA GLY A 198 -9.95 -8.19 26.42
C GLY A 198 -8.77 -8.68 25.59
N LYS A 199 -8.78 -9.93 25.12
CA LYS A 199 -7.70 -10.50 24.29
C LYS A 199 -7.90 -10.16 22.82
N GLU A 200 -6.81 -9.81 22.14
CA GLU A 200 -6.85 -9.62 20.69
C GLU A 200 -6.98 -10.96 19.97
N ILE A 201 -7.81 -10.99 18.92
CA ILE A 201 -7.97 -12.13 18.04
C ILE A 201 -7.02 -11.97 16.87
N ASP A 202 -6.14 -12.95 16.69
CA ASP A 202 -5.30 -13.01 15.51
C ASP A 202 -6.13 -13.13 14.23
N TYR A 203 -5.79 -12.30 13.25
CA TYR A 203 -6.46 -12.28 11.96
C TYR A 203 -5.45 -12.19 10.81
N HIS A 204 -5.91 -12.63 9.65
CA HIS A 204 -5.23 -12.43 8.38
C HIS A 204 -6.15 -11.66 7.43
N VAL A 205 -5.60 -10.79 6.59
CA VAL A 205 -6.37 -10.07 5.55
C VAL A 205 -6.02 -10.68 4.20
N PRO A 206 -6.72 -11.75 3.76
CA PRO A 206 -6.44 -12.40 2.47
C PRO A 206 -6.56 -11.45 1.28
N SER A 207 -7.46 -10.47 1.36
CA SER A 207 -7.58 -9.46 0.32
C SER A 207 -8.12 -8.15 0.88
N ALA A 208 -7.70 -7.07 0.25
CA ALA A 208 -8.31 -5.76 0.37
C ALA A 208 -8.53 -5.23 -1.05
N THR A 209 -9.65 -4.56 -1.27
CA THR A 209 -9.97 -3.84 -2.48
C THR A 209 -10.16 -2.38 -2.13
N THR A 210 -9.58 -1.48 -2.92
CA THR A 210 -9.73 -0.04 -2.72
C THR A 210 -10.36 0.60 -3.95
N THR A 211 -11.37 1.43 -3.74
CA THR A 211 -11.96 2.26 -4.80
C THR A 211 -11.53 3.70 -4.60
N ARG A 212 -11.12 4.34 -5.69
CA ARG A 212 -10.74 5.75 -5.72
C ARG A 212 -11.59 6.50 -6.72
N ASP A 213 -11.79 7.79 -6.50
CA ASP A 213 -12.38 8.67 -7.49
C ASP A 213 -11.37 9.08 -8.58
N ASN A 214 -11.82 9.86 -9.55
CA ASN A 214 -10.99 10.35 -10.67
C ASN A 214 -9.86 11.29 -10.23
N GLN A 215 -9.84 11.73 -8.95
CA GLN A 215 -8.78 12.53 -8.35
C GLN A 215 -7.83 11.68 -7.49
N GLY A 216 -8.03 10.36 -7.43
CA GLY A 216 -7.24 9.43 -6.62
C GLY A 216 -7.60 9.40 -5.15
N ARG A 217 -8.66 10.10 -4.72
CA ARG A 217 -9.12 10.06 -3.33
C ARG A 217 -9.77 8.73 -3.05
N LEU A 218 -9.48 8.16 -1.88
CA LEU A 218 -10.00 6.86 -1.47
C LEU A 218 -11.47 6.99 -1.07
N THR A 219 -12.36 6.37 -1.84
CA THR A 219 -13.83 6.47 -1.66
C THR A 219 -14.45 5.19 -1.12
N LYS A 220 -13.71 4.08 -1.15
CA LYS A 220 -14.14 2.81 -0.55
C LYS A 220 -12.94 1.94 -0.22
N ILE A 221 -12.99 1.28 0.94
CA ILE A 221 -12.14 0.13 1.25
C ILE A 221 -13.05 -1.05 1.56
N GLU A 222 -12.77 -2.19 0.96
CA GLU A 222 -13.38 -3.48 1.29
C GLU A 222 -12.27 -4.42 1.74
N ARG A 223 -12.27 -4.83 3.01
CA ARG A 223 -11.27 -5.75 3.58
C ARG A 223 -11.93 -7.06 3.99
N ASN A 224 -11.38 -8.16 3.50
CA ASN A 224 -11.75 -9.50 3.92
C ASN A 224 -10.82 -9.90 5.07
N TYR A 225 -11.38 -10.17 6.23
CA TYR A 225 -10.68 -10.64 7.42
C TYR A 225 -10.97 -12.12 7.63
N LEU A 226 -9.92 -12.91 7.83
CA LEU A 226 -9.97 -14.28 8.31
C LEU A 226 -9.51 -14.29 9.77
N LEU A 227 -10.45 -14.45 10.69
CA LEU A 227 -10.20 -14.55 12.12
C LEU A 227 -9.82 -15.99 12.46
N ARG A 228 -8.69 -16.19 13.16
CA ARG A 228 -8.19 -17.52 13.55
C ARG A 228 -8.97 -18.16 14.69
N ARG A 229 -10.06 -17.53 15.12
CA ARG A 229 -10.98 -18.02 16.14
C ARG A 229 -12.41 -17.75 15.69
N LYS A 230 -13.31 -18.68 16.02
CA LYS A 230 -14.74 -18.53 15.89
C LYS A 230 -15.24 -17.48 16.90
N LEU A 231 -15.93 -16.46 16.39
CA LEU A 231 -16.66 -15.46 17.17
C LEU A 231 -18.10 -15.90 17.43
#